data_AF-A0A6A5SF42-F1
#
_entry.id   AF-A0A6A5SF42-F1
#
_cell.length_a   1.000
_cell.length_b   1.000
_cell.length_c   1.000
_cell.angle_alpha   90.00
_cell.angle_beta   90.00
_cell.angle_gamma   90.00
#
_symmetry.space_group_name_H-M   'P 1'
#
loop_
_entity.id
_entity.type
_entity.pdbx_description
1 polymer ?
#
loop_
_entity_poly.entity_id
_entity_poly.type
_entity_poly.pdbx_seq_one_letter_code
_entity_poly.pdbx_strand_id
1 'polypeptide(L)'
;VYLTSCLLPSDLIANRLIFTPPLEDLSSANHPIHLLLHKKMPVVPPPPEAFSKYAPIGTGRPKSRLLLAESSAECGNAAEARRSLAQVMLSNTRTVNDAVDRYNVLYTLHSIPTETLESVQRAMACMAHVTEYEWFDRLYQLRGIVAEDHAVDGVDASCEVEARLEIYLLDGGRAELEGWVRSVDGALEMGEGDRRVYAGVYGEAATFLWRAAEELRV
;
A
#
# COMPACT_ATOMS: atom_id res chain seq x y z
N VAL A 1 -13.28 7.98 -3.75
CA VAL A 1 -13.35 7.32 -2.41
C VAL A 1 -12.92 5.87 -2.49
N TYR A 2 -13.49 5.04 -3.39
CA TYR A 2 -13.06 3.65 -3.51
C TYR A 2 -11.58 3.48 -3.89
N LEU A 3 -11.08 4.22 -4.89
CA LEU A 3 -9.65 4.20 -5.25
C LEU A 3 -8.73 4.52 -4.06
N THR A 4 -9.09 5.52 -3.24
CA THR A 4 -8.33 5.89 -2.05
C THR A 4 -8.44 4.86 -0.92
N SER A 5 -9.54 4.11 -0.81
CA SER A 5 -9.62 2.98 0.12
C SER A 5 -8.75 1.80 -0.33
N CYS A 6 -8.53 1.65 -1.63
CA CYS A 6 -7.65 0.62 -2.17
C CYS A 6 -6.16 0.99 -2.01
N LEU A 7 -5.77 2.21 -2.40
CA LEU A 7 -4.36 2.61 -2.40
C LEU A 7 -3.84 3.07 -1.03
N LEU A 8 -4.71 3.63 -0.18
CA LEU A 8 -4.33 4.27 1.09
C LEU A 8 -5.26 3.85 2.24
N PRO A 9 -5.52 2.54 2.46
CA PRO A 9 -6.52 2.07 3.42
C PRO A 9 -6.26 2.57 4.84
N SER A 10 -5.02 2.47 5.31
CA SER A 10 -4.65 2.89 6.68
C SER A 10 -4.81 4.39 6.90
N ASP A 11 -4.48 5.21 5.91
CA ASP A 11 -4.64 6.67 6.01
C ASP A 11 -6.10 7.09 5.91
N LEU A 12 -6.92 6.36 5.14
CA LEU A 12 -8.35 6.58 5.07
C LEU A 12 -9.04 6.24 6.41
N ILE A 13 -8.77 5.06 6.97
CA ILE A 13 -9.34 4.61 8.26
C ILE A 13 -8.94 5.57 9.38
N ALA A 14 -7.70 6.05 9.39
CA ALA A 14 -7.21 7.00 10.38
C ALA A 14 -7.68 8.46 10.13
N ASN A 15 -8.55 8.71 9.14
CA ASN A 15 -9.02 10.04 8.74
C ASN A 15 -7.86 11.05 8.50
N ARG A 16 -6.79 10.57 7.87
CA ARG A 16 -5.57 11.33 7.56
C ARG A 16 -5.61 11.98 6.18
N LEU A 17 -6.51 11.55 5.30
CA LEU A 17 -6.64 12.12 3.95
C LEU A 17 -7.46 13.42 3.98
N ILE A 18 -7.02 14.43 3.25
CA ILE A 18 -7.72 15.72 3.07
C ILE A 18 -7.77 16.03 1.59
N PHE A 19 -8.97 16.31 1.09
CA PHE A 19 -9.16 16.87 -0.25
C PHE A 19 -9.29 18.39 -0.16
N THR A 20 -8.63 19.10 -1.06
CA THR A 20 -8.74 20.56 -1.20
C THR A 20 -9.05 20.90 -2.67
N PRO A 21 -10.22 21.49 -2.98
CA PRO A 21 -11.35 21.71 -2.08
C PRO A 21 -11.99 20.39 -1.60
N PRO A 22 -12.82 20.41 -0.54
CA PRO A 22 -13.54 19.22 -0.07
C PRO A 22 -14.37 18.58 -1.19
N LEU A 23 -14.51 17.26 -1.16
CA LEU A 23 -15.16 16.52 -2.26
C LEU A 23 -16.64 16.86 -2.40
N GLU A 24 -17.30 17.15 -1.27
CA GLU A 24 -18.69 17.60 -1.16
C GLU A 24 -18.93 18.97 -1.79
N ASP A 25 -17.93 19.85 -1.78
CA ASP A 25 -18.05 21.23 -2.28
C ASP A 25 -17.80 21.32 -3.80
N LEU A 26 -17.32 20.25 -4.43
CA LEU A 26 -16.91 20.24 -5.83
C LEU A 26 -18.05 20.57 -6.80
N SER A 27 -19.30 20.21 -6.47
CA SER A 27 -20.46 20.52 -7.32
C SER A 27 -20.82 22.00 -7.34
N SER A 28 -20.42 22.74 -6.32
CA SER A 28 -20.66 24.19 -6.17
C SER A 28 -19.42 25.05 -6.37
N ALA A 29 -18.28 24.43 -6.68
CA ALA A 29 -17.01 25.14 -6.85
C ALA A 29 -17.02 25.96 -8.15
N ASN A 30 -16.48 27.18 -8.08
CA ASN A 30 -16.23 28.01 -9.25
C ASN A 30 -15.12 27.39 -10.11
N HIS A 31 -15.31 27.38 -11.43
CA HIS A 31 -14.33 26.85 -12.38
C HIS A 31 -13.20 27.86 -12.68
N PRO A 32 -11.99 27.40 -13.01
CA PRO A 32 -11.54 25.99 -13.07
C PRO A 32 -11.33 25.35 -11.69
N ILE A 33 -11.49 24.03 -11.61
CA ILE A 33 -11.30 23.27 -10.38
C ILE A 33 -9.90 22.64 -10.36
N HIS A 34 -9.16 22.90 -9.30
CA HIS A 34 -7.89 22.22 -9.01
C HIS A 34 -8.03 21.43 -7.71
N LEU A 35 -8.02 20.09 -7.80
CA LEU A 35 -8.26 19.18 -6.69
C LEU A 35 -6.94 18.58 -6.20
N LEU A 36 -6.65 18.77 -4.91
CA LEU A 36 -5.44 18.34 -4.23
C LEU A 36 -5.77 17.28 -3.18
N LEU A 37 -5.02 16.18 -3.14
CA LEU A 37 -5.07 15.18 -2.08
C LEU A 37 -3.86 15.33 -1.16
N HIS A 38 -4.13 15.58 0.12
CA HIS A 38 -3.11 15.68 1.16
C HIS A 38 -3.22 14.57 2.20
N LYS A 39 -2.09 14.25 2.84
CA LYS A 39 -2.00 13.46 4.06
C LYS A 39 -1.68 14.37 5.26
N LYS A 40 -2.46 14.27 6.32
CA LYS A 40 -2.17 14.87 7.63
C LYS A 40 -0.90 14.22 8.18
N MET A 41 0.11 15.04 8.44
CA MET A 41 1.30 14.59 9.14
C MET A 41 1.07 14.71 10.65
N PRO A 42 1.53 13.73 11.46
CA PRO A 42 1.50 13.87 12.91
C PRO A 42 2.26 15.16 13.30
N VAL A 43 1.59 16.07 14.00
CA VAL A 43 2.22 17.31 14.47
C VAL A 43 3.03 16.95 15.70
N VAL A 44 4.31 16.61 15.50
CA VAL A 44 5.28 16.67 16.59
C VAL A 44 5.39 18.15 16.98
N PRO A 45 5.24 18.51 18.28
CA PRO A 45 5.37 19.91 18.69
C PRO A 45 6.72 20.45 18.20
N PRO A 46 6.72 21.50 17.37
CA PRO A 46 7.96 22.05 16.85
C PRO A 46 8.89 22.45 17.99
N PRO A 47 10.19 22.12 17.92
CA PRO A 47 11.15 22.64 18.89
C PRO A 47 11.17 24.18 18.78
N PRO A 48 11.44 24.93 19.86
CA PRO A 48 11.45 26.39 19.82
C PRO A 48 12.37 26.97 18.74
N GLU A 49 13.46 26.27 18.39
CA GLU A 49 14.38 26.65 17.32
C GLU A 49 13.72 26.72 15.94
N ALA A 50 12.64 25.95 15.71
CA ALA A 50 11.85 25.94 14.47
C ALA A 50 11.19 27.29 14.13
N PHE A 51 10.95 28.13 15.16
CA PHE A 51 10.37 29.47 15.03
C PHE A 51 11.41 30.57 15.22
N SER A 52 12.70 30.22 15.30
CA SER A 52 13.77 31.21 15.41
C SER A 52 13.72 32.17 14.23
N LYS A 53 13.78 33.48 14.52
CA LYS A 53 13.93 34.53 13.50
C LYS A 53 15.22 34.40 12.67
N TYR A 54 16.17 33.61 13.17
CA TYR A 54 17.45 33.31 12.52
C TYR A 54 17.40 31.99 11.74
N ALA A 55 16.31 31.23 11.81
CA ALA A 55 16.16 30.03 11.01
C ALA A 55 15.99 30.41 9.53
N PRO A 56 16.60 29.68 8.59
CA PRO A 56 16.35 29.87 7.17
C PRO A 56 14.85 29.76 6.86
N ILE A 57 14.37 30.58 5.93
CA ILE A 57 12.97 30.52 5.48
C ILE A 57 12.69 29.11 4.95
N GLY A 58 11.69 28.43 5.54
CA GLY A 58 11.20 27.14 5.05
C GLY A 58 11.85 25.88 5.64
N THR A 59 12.85 25.97 6.53
CA THR A 59 13.54 24.78 7.06
C THR A 59 13.18 24.37 8.48
N GLY A 60 12.53 25.24 9.27
CA GLY A 60 12.19 24.94 10.67
C GLY A 60 10.74 24.53 10.92
N ARG A 61 9.78 25.01 10.13
CA ARG A 61 8.35 24.88 10.44
C ARG A 61 7.81 23.50 10.03
N PRO A 62 7.21 22.71 10.95
CA PRO A 62 6.58 21.45 10.58
C PRO A 62 5.49 21.69 9.55
N LYS A 63 5.53 20.96 8.44
CA LYS A 63 4.41 20.90 7.49
C LYS A 63 3.35 19.98 8.06
N SER A 64 2.17 20.52 8.38
CA SER A 64 1.04 19.74 8.90
C SER A 64 0.39 18.84 7.84
N ARG A 65 0.73 19.04 6.56
CA ARG A 65 0.18 18.34 5.40
C ARG A 65 1.28 17.99 4.41
N LEU A 66 1.21 16.78 3.87
CA LEU A 66 1.99 16.30 2.74
C LEU A 66 1.08 16.19 1.52
N LEU A 67 1.42 16.83 0.41
CA LEU A 67 0.69 16.63 -0.86
C LEU A 67 1.02 15.24 -1.40
N LEU A 68 -0.01 14.45 -1.70
CA LEU A 68 0.12 13.11 -2.27
C LEU A 68 -0.10 13.09 -3.78
N ALA A 69 -1.11 13.83 -4.25
CA ALA A 69 -1.46 13.93 -5.66
C ALA A 69 -2.28 15.20 -5.91
N GLU A 70 -2.27 15.68 -7.15
CA GLU A 70 -3.08 16.82 -7.60
C GLU A 70 -3.69 16.53 -8.97
N SER A 71 -4.87 17.06 -9.24
CA SER A 71 -5.46 17.07 -10.57
C SER A 71 -4.78 18.11 -11.47
N SER A 72 -5.10 18.12 -12.76
CA SER A 72 -4.83 19.28 -13.62
C SER A 72 -5.43 20.55 -13.01
N ALA A 73 -4.74 21.67 -13.20
CA ALA A 73 -5.14 22.98 -12.66
C ALA A 73 -6.39 23.56 -13.34
N GLU A 74 -6.70 23.10 -14.56
CA GLU A 74 -7.73 23.68 -15.43
C GLU A 74 -8.91 22.72 -15.67
N CYS A 75 -9.33 21.95 -14.65
CA CYS A 75 -10.47 21.04 -14.84
C CYS A 75 -11.78 21.84 -14.95
N GLY A 76 -12.53 21.58 -16.03
CA GLY A 76 -13.76 22.31 -16.35
C GLY A 76 -14.96 21.86 -15.50
N ASN A 77 -14.87 20.71 -14.83
CA ASN A 77 -15.90 20.22 -13.92
C ASN A 77 -15.34 19.27 -12.85
N ALA A 78 -16.17 18.96 -11.86
CA ALA A 78 -15.83 18.07 -10.75
C ALA A 78 -15.46 16.65 -11.20
N ALA A 79 -16.10 16.13 -12.25
CA ALA A 79 -15.82 14.79 -12.76
C ALA A 79 -14.44 14.72 -13.40
N GLU A 80 -14.05 15.75 -14.16
CA GLU A 80 -12.71 15.90 -14.73
C GLU A 80 -11.65 16.03 -13.64
N ALA A 81 -11.87 16.86 -12.60
CA ALA A 81 -10.93 16.99 -11.50
C ALA A 81 -10.71 15.66 -10.75
N ARG A 82 -11.79 14.90 -10.50
CA ARG A 82 -11.73 13.57 -9.87
C ARG A 82 -11.01 12.56 -10.77
N ARG A 83 -11.29 12.56 -12.07
CA ARG A 83 -10.64 11.67 -13.05
C ARG A 83 -9.16 11.98 -13.15
N SER A 84 -8.80 13.25 -13.30
CA SER A 84 -7.41 13.69 -13.40
C SER A 84 -6.61 13.36 -12.13
N LEU A 85 -7.19 13.58 -10.94
CA LEU A 85 -6.56 13.16 -9.70
C LEU A 85 -6.37 11.63 -9.64
N ALA A 86 -7.38 10.85 -10.03
CA ALA A 86 -7.28 9.39 -10.07
C ALA A 86 -6.17 8.91 -11.02
N GLN A 87 -6.04 9.55 -12.20
CA GLN A 87 -4.97 9.26 -13.15
C GLN A 87 -3.59 9.48 -12.52
N VAL A 88 -3.39 10.61 -11.82
CA VAL A 88 -2.12 10.91 -11.14
C VAL A 88 -1.82 9.92 -10.01
N MET A 89 -2.84 9.48 -9.27
CA MET A 89 -2.65 8.46 -8.22
C MET A 89 -2.25 7.10 -8.81
N LEU A 90 -2.89 6.70 -9.91
CA LEU A 90 -2.65 5.42 -10.57
C LEU A 90 -1.40 5.41 -11.46
N SER A 91 -0.87 6.59 -11.86
CA SER A 91 0.37 6.67 -12.63
C SER A 91 1.62 6.29 -11.80
N ASN A 92 1.50 6.25 -10.47
CA ASN A 92 2.54 5.70 -9.62
C ASN A 92 2.47 4.16 -9.63
N THR A 93 3.09 3.56 -10.63
CA THR A 93 3.09 2.11 -10.88
C THR A 93 3.58 1.31 -9.68
N ARG A 94 4.58 1.80 -8.94
CA ARG A 94 5.08 1.16 -7.73
C ARG A 94 3.99 1.04 -6.68
N THR A 95 3.34 2.15 -6.33
CA THR A 95 2.26 2.14 -5.33
C THR A 95 1.08 1.27 -5.75
N VAL A 96 0.73 1.25 -7.03
CA VAL A 96 -0.33 0.37 -7.54
C VAL A 96 0.07 -1.09 -7.42
N ASN A 97 1.28 -1.46 -7.87
CA ASN A 97 1.78 -2.83 -7.79
C ASN A 97 1.86 -3.30 -6.33
N ASP A 98 2.45 -2.50 -5.44
CA ASP A 98 2.53 -2.81 -4.00
C ASP A 98 1.14 -3.07 -3.39
N ALA A 99 0.12 -2.29 -3.80
CA ALA A 99 -1.26 -2.47 -3.36
C ALA A 99 -1.90 -3.73 -3.94
N VAL A 100 -1.69 -4.02 -5.23
CA VAL A 100 -2.18 -5.25 -5.89
C VAL A 100 -1.57 -6.48 -5.23
N ASP A 101 -0.25 -6.50 -5.01
CA ASP A 101 0.46 -7.61 -4.38
C ASP A 101 -0.03 -7.84 -2.95
N ARG A 102 -0.22 -6.76 -2.19
CA ARG A 102 -0.83 -6.82 -0.85
C ARG A 102 -2.22 -7.46 -0.89
N TYR A 103 -3.08 -7.06 -1.82
CA TYR A 103 -4.42 -7.62 -1.94
C TYR A 103 -4.41 -9.08 -2.41
N ASN A 104 -3.47 -9.47 -3.28
CA ASN A 104 -3.28 -10.87 -3.68
C ASN A 104 -2.84 -11.74 -2.50
N VAL A 105 -1.94 -11.25 -1.65
CA VAL A 105 -1.55 -11.94 -0.41
C VAL A 105 -2.73 -12.05 0.55
N LEU A 106 -3.49 -10.98 0.75
CA LEU A 106 -4.69 -11.03 1.60
C LEU A 106 -5.74 -12.00 1.07
N TYR A 107 -6.03 -11.97 -0.24
CA TYR A 107 -6.91 -12.93 -0.92
C TYR A 107 -6.46 -14.37 -0.65
N THR A 108 -5.16 -14.63 -0.81
CA THR A 108 -4.55 -15.93 -0.60
C THR A 108 -4.72 -16.41 0.84
N LEU A 109 -4.29 -15.61 1.82
CA LEU A 109 -4.36 -15.98 3.25
C LEU A 109 -5.80 -16.26 3.72
N HIS A 110 -6.78 -15.56 3.14
CA HIS A 110 -8.19 -15.73 3.47
C HIS A 110 -8.89 -16.85 2.67
N SER A 111 -8.27 -17.40 1.63
CA SER A 111 -8.85 -18.46 0.80
C SER A 111 -8.29 -19.85 1.09
N ILE A 112 -7.11 -19.95 1.70
CA ILE A 112 -6.49 -21.25 2.05
C ILE A 112 -7.18 -21.93 3.24
N PRO A 113 -7.11 -23.28 3.33
CA PRO A 113 -7.62 -24.03 4.48
C PRO A 113 -7.01 -23.58 5.81
N THR A 114 -7.75 -23.79 6.91
CA THR A 114 -7.30 -23.38 8.26
C THR A 114 -5.96 -24.01 8.63
N GLU A 115 -5.79 -25.30 8.37
CA GLU A 115 -4.56 -26.04 8.64
C GLU A 115 -3.34 -25.47 7.89
N THR A 116 -3.55 -25.03 6.64
CA THR A 116 -2.51 -24.37 5.84
C THR A 116 -2.22 -22.99 6.40
N LEU A 117 -3.24 -22.23 6.80
CA LEU A 117 -3.07 -20.90 7.40
C LEU A 117 -2.32 -20.96 8.74
N GLU A 118 -2.60 -21.97 9.58
CA GLU A 118 -1.84 -22.23 10.81
C GLU A 118 -0.37 -22.59 10.51
N SER A 119 -0.12 -23.36 9.44
CA SER A 119 1.23 -23.66 9.00
C SER A 119 1.97 -22.39 8.55
N VAL A 120 1.30 -21.52 7.79
CA VAL A 120 1.82 -20.22 7.38
C VAL A 120 2.12 -19.34 8.60
N GLN A 121 1.21 -19.27 9.58
CA GLN A 121 1.43 -18.52 10.82
C GLN A 121 2.70 -18.96 11.54
N ARG A 122 2.90 -20.27 11.72
CA ARG A 122 4.11 -20.82 12.35
C ARG A 122 5.36 -20.48 11.54
N ALA A 123 5.30 -20.60 10.21
CA ALA A 123 6.42 -20.24 9.34
C ALA A 123 6.79 -18.74 9.47
N MET A 124 5.80 -17.84 9.46
CA MET A 124 6.02 -16.40 9.66
C MET A 124 6.62 -16.09 11.04
N ALA A 125 6.14 -16.77 12.10
CA ALA A 125 6.69 -16.62 13.44
C ALA A 125 8.17 -17.08 13.50
N CYS A 126 8.50 -18.20 12.84
CA CYS A 126 9.90 -18.62 12.71
C CYS A 126 10.75 -17.61 11.93
N MET A 127 10.22 -17.05 10.82
CA MET A 127 10.91 -16.02 10.03
C MET A 127 11.24 -14.77 10.86
N ALA A 128 10.44 -14.42 11.87
CA ALA A 128 10.74 -13.28 12.74
C ALA A 128 12.05 -13.46 13.53
N HIS A 129 12.51 -14.70 13.72
CA HIS A 129 13.68 -15.06 14.52
C HIS A 129 14.93 -15.43 13.71
N VAL A 130 14.85 -15.51 12.38
CA VAL A 130 16.03 -15.76 11.53
C VAL A 130 17.02 -14.61 11.66
N THR A 131 18.30 -14.83 11.36
CA THR A 131 19.31 -13.76 11.40
C THR A 131 19.15 -12.79 10.21
N GLU A 132 19.71 -11.58 10.29
CA GLU A 132 19.72 -10.67 9.11
C GLU A 132 20.46 -11.28 7.93
N TYR A 133 21.57 -11.98 8.20
CA TYR A 133 22.34 -12.68 7.17
C TYR A 133 21.47 -13.72 6.45
N GLU A 134 20.79 -14.58 7.20
CA GLU A 134 19.88 -15.58 6.64
C GLU A 134 18.69 -14.94 5.89
N TRP A 135 18.17 -13.82 6.39
CA TRP A 135 17.10 -13.08 5.73
C TRP A 135 17.50 -12.63 4.33
N PHE A 136 18.68 -12.00 4.20
CA PHE A 136 19.19 -11.57 2.90
C PHE A 136 19.50 -12.77 2.01
N ASP A 137 20.17 -13.79 2.54
CA ASP A 137 20.54 -14.99 1.77
C ASP A 137 19.30 -15.68 1.16
N ARG A 138 18.24 -15.89 1.95
CA ARG A 138 16.96 -16.43 1.46
C ARG A 138 16.34 -15.54 0.39
N LEU A 139 16.35 -14.22 0.59
CA LEU A 139 15.81 -13.29 -0.40
C LEU A 139 16.58 -13.33 -1.72
N TYR A 140 17.92 -13.40 -1.67
CA TYR A 140 18.75 -13.53 -2.85
C TYR A 140 18.48 -14.85 -3.60
N GLN A 141 18.38 -15.96 -2.86
CA GLN A 141 18.05 -17.27 -3.43
C GLN A 141 16.68 -17.28 -4.12
N LEU A 142 15.65 -16.73 -3.47
CA LEU A 142 14.30 -16.64 -4.05
C LEU A 142 14.24 -15.70 -5.26
N ARG A 143 15.15 -14.73 -5.37
CA ARG A 143 15.31 -13.89 -6.57
C ARG A 143 16.11 -14.56 -7.69
N GLY A 144 16.60 -15.78 -7.46
CA GLY A 144 17.42 -16.51 -8.43
C GLY A 144 18.86 -15.98 -8.53
N ILE A 145 19.35 -15.25 -7.53
CA ILE A 145 20.72 -14.70 -7.51
C ILE A 145 21.65 -15.73 -6.86
N VAL A 146 22.43 -16.45 -7.67
CA VAL A 146 23.32 -17.52 -7.22
C VAL A 146 24.78 -17.16 -7.53
N ALA A 147 25.46 -16.56 -6.56
CA ALA A 147 26.83 -16.04 -6.68
C ALA A 147 27.01 -14.97 -7.78
N GLU A 148 28.13 -14.24 -7.74
CA GLU A 148 28.32 -12.94 -8.44
C GLU A 148 28.09 -12.93 -9.96
N ASP A 149 27.95 -14.09 -10.62
CA ASP A 149 27.87 -14.19 -12.09
C ASP A 149 26.78 -15.14 -12.64
N HIS A 150 25.91 -15.74 -11.81
CA HIS A 150 24.87 -16.66 -12.31
C HIS A 150 23.47 -16.29 -11.77
N ALA A 151 22.63 -15.77 -12.67
CA ALA A 151 21.20 -15.62 -12.43
C ALA A 151 20.47 -16.86 -12.95
N VAL A 152 19.69 -17.52 -12.09
CA VAL A 152 18.70 -18.53 -12.46
C VAL A 152 17.30 -17.95 -12.37
N ASP A 153 16.31 -18.68 -12.85
CA ASP A 153 14.91 -18.26 -12.70
C ASP A 153 14.54 -18.19 -11.21
N GLY A 154 14.17 -17.00 -10.75
CA GLY A 154 13.68 -16.76 -9.40
C GLY A 154 12.21 -17.17 -9.22
N VAL A 155 11.69 -16.94 -8.03
CA VAL A 155 10.27 -17.12 -7.73
C VAL A 155 9.43 -16.19 -8.59
N ASP A 156 8.52 -16.77 -9.35
CA ASP A 156 7.60 -16.05 -10.23
C ASP A 156 6.13 -16.42 -9.94
N ALA A 157 5.22 -16.00 -10.82
CA ALA A 157 3.79 -16.26 -10.67
C ALA A 157 3.41 -17.75 -10.75
N SER A 158 4.24 -18.58 -11.37
CA SER A 158 4.05 -20.03 -11.54
C SER A 158 4.50 -20.85 -10.34
N CYS A 159 5.29 -20.26 -9.44
CA CYS A 159 5.73 -20.92 -8.22
C CYS A 159 4.60 -21.12 -7.21
N GLU A 160 4.82 -22.05 -6.29
CA GLU A 160 3.93 -22.34 -5.17
C GLU A 160 3.67 -21.10 -4.32
N VAL A 161 2.50 -21.09 -3.68
CA VAL A 161 2.02 -19.93 -2.94
C VAL A 161 2.90 -19.57 -1.76
N GLU A 162 3.50 -20.58 -1.11
CA GLU A 162 4.41 -20.43 0.01
C GLU A 162 5.68 -19.67 -0.42
N ALA A 163 6.26 -20.01 -1.56
CA ALA A 163 7.46 -19.34 -2.07
C ALA A 163 7.18 -17.88 -2.44
N ARG A 164 6.03 -17.62 -3.09
CA ARG A 164 5.59 -16.25 -3.45
C ARG A 164 5.27 -15.41 -2.21
N LEU A 165 4.68 -16.03 -1.18
CA LEU A 165 4.43 -15.38 0.09
C LEU A 165 5.74 -15.06 0.81
N GLU A 166 6.68 -16.00 0.82
CA GLU A 166 7.98 -15.82 1.47
C GLU A 166 8.75 -14.64 0.87
N ILE A 167 8.89 -14.60 -0.46
CA ILE A 167 9.61 -13.48 -1.12
C ILE A 167 8.93 -12.14 -0.82
N TYR A 168 7.59 -12.08 -0.84
CA TYR A 168 6.84 -10.89 -0.50
C TYR A 168 7.11 -10.38 0.92
N LEU A 169 7.14 -11.29 1.90
CA LEU A 169 7.41 -10.95 3.30
C LEU A 169 8.87 -10.52 3.51
N LEU A 170 9.82 -11.20 2.84
CA LEU A 170 11.23 -10.86 2.92
C LEU A 170 11.51 -9.48 2.34
N ASP A 171 10.84 -9.11 1.24
CA ASP A 171 10.97 -7.79 0.61
C ASP A 171 10.34 -6.66 1.42
N GLY A 172 9.24 -6.92 2.13
CA GLY A 172 8.64 -5.95 3.06
C GLY A 172 9.53 -5.66 4.29
N GLY A 173 10.42 -6.60 4.64
CA GLY A 173 11.28 -6.48 5.80
C GLY A 173 10.59 -6.82 7.13
N ARG A 174 11.38 -6.86 8.21
CA ARG A 174 10.90 -7.35 9.53
C ARG A 174 9.75 -6.54 10.12
N ALA A 175 9.77 -5.21 9.94
CA ALA A 175 8.72 -4.35 10.49
C ALA A 175 7.35 -4.66 9.87
N GLU A 176 7.30 -4.98 8.58
CA GLU A 176 6.07 -5.40 7.91
C GLU A 176 5.68 -6.83 8.29
N LEU A 177 6.65 -7.75 8.48
CA LEU A 177 6.38 -9.13 8.88
C LEU A 177 5.53 -9.21 10.16
N GLU A 178 5.82 -8.41 11.19
CA GLU A 178 5.01 -8.39 12.42
C GLU A 178 3.55 -7.93 12.15
N GLY A 179 3.36 -7.03 11.18
CA GLY A 179 2.02 -6.64 10.71
C GLY A 179 1.29 -7.81 10.04
N TRP A 180 2.01 -8.60 9.25
CA TRP A 180 1.46 -9.78 8.58
C TRP A 180 1.15 -10.93 9.54
N VAL A 181 2.00 -11.20 10.53
CA VAL A 181 1.72 -12.19 11.58
C VAL A 181 0.39 -11.87 12.27
N ARG A 182 0.20 -10.61 12.71
CA ARG A 182 -1.07 -10.18 13.31
C ARG A 182 -2.26 -10.27 12.36
N SER A 183 -2.04 -10.06 11.06
CA SER A 183 -3.08 -10.19 10.06
C SER A 183 -3.52 -11.65 9.88
N VAL A 184 -2.56 -12.59 9.93
CA VAL A 184 -2.83 -14.03 9.91
C VAL A 184 -3.52 -14.48 11.20
N ASP A 185 -3.08 -13.98 12.36
CA ASP A 185 -3.76 -14.24 13.64
C ASP A 185 -5.23 -13.82 13.58
N GLY A 186 -5.49 -12.59 13.12
CA GLY A 186 -6.85 -12.09 12.94
C GLY A 186 -7.67 -12.92 11.95
N ALA A 187 -7.05 -13.45 10.89
CA ALA A 187 -7.73 -14.35 9.97
C ALA A 187 -8.03 -15.72 10.61
N LEU A 188 -7.13 -16.27 11.41
CA LEU A 188 -7.35 -17.54 12.14
C LEU A 188 -8.46 -17.43 13.19
N GLU A 189 -8.67 -16.25 13.77
CA GLU A 189 -9.80 -15.98 14.66
C GLU A 189 -11.15 -15.93 13.92
N MET A 190 -11.14 -15.75 12.59
CA MET A 190 -12.35 -15.76 11.77
C MET A 190 -12.76 -17.19 11.38
N GLY A 191 -14.07 -17.42 11.33
CA GLY A 191 -14.59 -18.64 10.71
C GLY A 191 -14.22 -18.70 9.23
N GLU A 192 -14.03 -19.91 8.69
CA GLU A 192 -13.65 -20.10 7.27
C GLU A 192 -14.65 -19.45 6.30
N GLY A 193 -15.95 -19.48 6.62
CA GLY A 193 -16.98 -18.80 5.84
C GLY A 193 -16.75 -17.29 5.73
N ASP A 194 -16.47 -16.63 6.86
CA ASP A 194 -16.19 -15.20 6.90
C ASP A 194 -14.90 -14.87 6.16
N ARG A 195 -13.84 -15.67 6.37
CA ARG A 195 -12.58 -15.52 5.63
C ARG A 195 -12.80 -15.53 4.12
N ARG A 196 -13.60 -16.47 3.59
CA ARG A 196 -13.89 -16.54 2.16
C ARG A 196 -14.62 -15.28 1.64
N VAL A 197 -15.48 -14.67 2.45
CA VAL A 197 -16.12 -13.38 2.09
C VAL A 197 -15.07 -12.28 1.98
N TYR A 198 -14.16 -12.18 2.96
CA TYR A 198 -13.06 -11.22 2.91
C TYR A 198 -12.10 -11.48 1.74
N ALA A 199 -11.81 -12.75 1.44
CA ALA A 199 -11.02 -13.12 0.26
C ALA A 199 -11.66 -12.52 -1.00
N GLY A 200 -12.98 -12.69 -1.19
CA GLY A 200 -13.71 -12.07 -2.30
C GLY A 200 -13.47 -10.56 -2.41
N VAL A 201 -13.60 -9.83 -1.30
CA VAL A 201 -13.37 -8.38 -1.26
C VAL A 201 -11.94 -8.01 -1.66
N TYR A 202 -10.93 -8.74 -1.18
CA TYR A 202 -9.54 -8.48 -1.53
C TYR A 202 -9.24 -8.81 -2.99
N GLY A 203 -9.80 -9.91 -3.52
CA GLY A 203 -9.67 -10.27 -4.93
C GLY A 203 -10.31 -9.24 -5.86
N GLU A 204 -11.48 -8.73 -5.50
CA GLU A 204 -12.15 -7.63 -6.22
C GLU A 204 -11.31 -6.34 -6.19
N ALA A 205 -10.72 -5.99 -5.04
CA ALA A 205 -9.86 -4.82 -4.92
C ALA A 205 -8.60 -4.93 -5.80
N ALA A 206 -7.93 -6.09 -5.80
CA ALA A 206 -6.77 -6.35 -6.67
C ALA A 206 -7.16 -6.23 -8.15
N THR A 207 -8.27 -6.87 -8.54
CA THR A 207 -8.77 -6.84 -9.93
C THR A 207 -9.14 -5.42 -10.37
N PHE A 208 -9.81 -4.66 -9.49
CA PHE A 208 -10.16 -3.27 -9.75
C PHE A 208 -8.91 -2.42 -9.99
N LEU A 209 -7.91 -2.49 -9.11
CA LEU A 209 -6.68 -1.70 -9.23
C LEU A 209 -5.91 -2.06 -10.50
N TRP A 210 -5.78 -3.35 -10.80
CA TRP A 210 -5.13 -3.82 -12.01
C TRP A 210 -5.78 -3.25 -13.27
N ARG A 211 -7.11 -3.42 -13.41
CA ARG A 211 -7.88 -2.90 -14.56
C ARG A 211 -7.78 -1.38 -14.66
N ALA A 212 -7.97 -0.68 -13.54
CA ALA A 212 -7.89 0.78 -13.51
C ALA A 212 -6.51 1.30 -13.94
N ALA A 213 -5.44 0.58 -13.64
CA ALA A 213 -4.09 0.95 -14.06
C ALA A 213 -3.81 0.58 -15.53
N GLU A 214 -4.35 -0.53 -16.03
CA GLU A 214 -4.27 -0.90 -17.45
C GLU A 214 -5.00 0.09 -18.36
N GLU A 215 -6.18 0.56 -17.94
CA GLU A 215 -6.97 1.57 -18.67
C GLU A 215 -6.22 2.90 -18.87
N LEU A 216 -5.18 3.19 -18.09
CA LEU A 216 -4.34 4.38 -18.26
C LEU A 216 -3.22 4.21 -19.27
N ARG A 217 -2.91 2.98 -19.67
CA ARG A 217 -1.87 2.68 -20.65
C ARG A 217 -2.38 2.73 -22.10
N VAL A 218 -3.70 2.82 -22.28
CA VAL A 218 -4.41 2.90 -23.56
C VAL A 218 -4.69 4.36 -23.90
#